data_AF-A0A5D2UFM4-F1
#
_entry.id   AF-A0A5D2UFM4-F1
#
_cell.length_a   1.000
_cell.length_b   1.000
_cell.length_c   1.000
_cell.angle_alpha   90.00
_cell.angle_beta   90.00
_cell.angle_gamma   90.00
#
_symmetry.space_group_name_H-M   'P 1'
#
loop_
_entity.id
_entity.type
_entity.pdbx_description
1 polymer ?
#
loop_
_entity_poly.entity_id
_entity_poly.type
_entity_poly.pdbx_seq_one_letter_code
_entity_poly.pdbx_strand_id
1 'polypeptide(L)'
;GWEESVDLNSWASAQTFKVGDQLVFKYSSGLHSVVELGSETAYKNCDLGTSLNSKNTGNDVVKLNKVGTRYFACGTLGHCDQGMKMKITTVAGNAPSTPASDSDTSAAAFFPRSFPTFLLLSPLLILYFLL
;
A
#
# COMPACT_ATOMS: atom_id res chain seq x y z
N GLY A 1 -5.14 15.73 11.31
CA GLY A 1 -5.29 14.90 10.09
C GLY A 1 -4.08 15.11 9.23
N TRP A 2 -4.22 15.04 7.91
CA TRP A 2 -3.21 15.51 6.97
C TRP A 2 -3.43 17.01 6.74
N GLU A 3 -2.77 17.86 7.52
CA GLU A 3 -3.03 19.31 7.62
C GLU A 3 -1.72 20.09 7.86
N GLU A 4 -1.66 21.37 7.49
CA GLU A 4 -0.46 22.23 7.63
C GLU A 4 -0.11 22.60 9.08
N SER A 5 -1.10 22.65 9.98
CA SER A 5 -0.93 23.08 11.37
C SER A 5 -0.44 21.97 12.32
N VAL A 6 -0.12 20.79 11.78
CA VAL A 6 0.27 19.60 12.54
C VAL A 6 1.75 19.31 12.33
N ASP A 7 2.48 19.06 13.42
CA ASP A 7 3.86 18.58 13.32
C ASP A 7 3.91 17.08 12.97
N LEU A 8 3.78 16.81 11.67
CA LEU A 8 3.76 15.47 11.09
C LEU A 8 5.10 14.74 11.27
N ASN A 9 6.22 15.47 11.32
CA ASN A 9 7.54 14.86 11.49
C ASN A 9 7.73 14.35 12.92
N SER A 10 7.35 15.16 13.92
CA SER A 10 7.39 14.72 15.32
C SER A 10 6.46 13.52 15.54
N TRP A 11 5.23 13.57 15.02
CA TRP A 11 4.30 12.44 15.08
C TRP A 11 4.88 11.17 14.43
N ALA A 12 5.40 11.28 13.21
CA ALA A 12 5.96 10.14 12.49
C ALA A 12 7.17 9.54 13.22
N SER A 13 8.02 10.38 13.81
CA SER A 13 9.21 9.93 14.56
C SER A 13 8.88 9.18 15.86
N ALA A 14 7.70 9.43 16.44
CA ALA A 14 7.22 8.73 17.63
C ALA A 14 6.62 7.35 17.32
N GLN A 15 6.44 7.01 16.03
CA GLN A 15 5.77 5.79 15.60
C GLN A 15 6.76 4.74 15.08
N THR A 16 6.42 3.46 15.28
CA THR A 16 7.08 2.34 14.60
C THR A 16 6.13 1.80 13.53
N PHE A 17 6.47 2.03 12.27
CA PHE A 17 5.71 1.51 11.13
C PHE A 17 6.24 0.13 10.73
N LYS A 18 5.34 -0.83 10.49
CA LYS A 18 5.67 -2.20 10.10
C LYS A 18 5.11 -2.54 8.73
N VAL A 19 5.75 -3.47 8.05
CA VAL A 19 5.16 -4.07 6.85
C VAL A 19 3.81 -4.70 7.20
N GLY A 20 2.78 -4.35 6.42
CA GLY A 20 1.39 -4.71 6.67
C GLY A 20 0.54 -3.54 7.17
N ASP A 21 1.16 -2.50 7.74
CA ASP A 21 0.45 -1.32 8.21
C ASP A 21 -0.12 -0.49 7.05
N GLN A 22 -1.03 0.42 7.40
CA GLN A 22 -1.67 1.35 6.48
C GLN A 22 -1.57 2.77 7.03
N LEU A 23 -1.08 3.69 6.20
CA LEU A 23 -1.21 5.12 6.46
C LEU A 23 -2.55 5.60 5.89
N VAL A 24 -3.33 6.29 6.72
CA VAL A 24 -4.61 6.87 6.33
C VAL A 24 -4.50 8.39 6.39
N PHE A 25 -4.55 9.03 5.23
CA PHE A 25 -4.49 10.46 5.07
C PHE A 25 -5.91 11.01 4.94
N LYS A 26 -6.39 11.66 5.99
CA LYS A 26 -7.72 12.31 6.01
C LYS A 26 -7.57 13.82 5.94
N TYR A 27 -8.27 14.43 5.00
CA TYR A 27 -8.26 15.87 4.72
C TYR A 27 -9.46 16.26 3.84
N SER A 28 -9.78 17.55 3.75
CA SER A 28 -10.80 18.04 2.81
C SER A 28 -10.29 17.94 1.37
N SER A 29 -10.95 17.11 0.55
CA SER A 29 -10.59 16.97 -0.87
C SER A 29 -10.60 18.33 -1.58
N GLY A 30 -9.63 18.54 -2.46
CA GLY A 30 -9.41 19.81 -3.15
C GLY A 30 -8.52 20.80 -2.40
N LEU A 31 -8.35 20.67 -1.07
CA LEU A 31 -7.41 21.52 -0.31
C LEU A 31 -6.02 20.92 -0.23
N HIS A 32 -5.95 19.59 -0.08
CA HIS A 32 -4.71 18.87 0.07
C HIS A 32 -4.64 17.69 -0.88
N SER A 33 -3.46 17.09 -0.96
CA SER A 33 -3.21 15.85 -1.70
C SER A 33 -2.08 15.08 -1.00
N VAL A 34 -1.89 13.83 -1.38
CA VAL A 34 -0.80 12.98 -0.91
C VAL A 34 0.08 12.63 -2.10
N VAL A 35 1.28 13.18 -2.15
CA VAL A 35 2.29 12.92 -3.16
C VAL A 35 3.40 12.08 -2.56
N GLU A 36 3.71 10.95 -3.17
CA GLU A 36 4.85 10.12 -2.80
C GLU A 36 6.08 10.52 -3.63
N LEU A 37 7.19 10.79 -2.94
CA LEU A 37 8.44 11.24 -3.54
C LEU A 37 9.50 10.14 -3.50
N GLY A 38 10.29 10.06 -4.58
CA GLY A 38 11.25 8.95 -4.76
C GLY A 38 12.57 9.09 -4.03
N SER A 39 12.87 10.26 -3.43
CA SER A 39 14.16 10.50 -2.77
C SER A 39 14.08 11.50 -1.63
N GLU A 40 15.06 11.44 -0.73
CA GLU A 40 15.21 12.42 0.35
C GLU A 40 15.47 13.84 -0.18
N THR A 41 16.19 13.96 -1.30
CA THR A 41 16.45 15.25 -1.95
C THR A 41 15.16 15.88 -2.45
N ALA A 42 14.32 15.11 -3.16
CA ALA A 42 13.02 15.60 -3.62
C ALA A 42 12.12 16.01 -2.44
N TYR A 43 12.12 15.24 -1.36
CA TYR A 43 11.41 15.56 -0.13
C TYR A 43 11.89 16.85 0.55
N LYS A 44 13.21 17.04 0.66
CA LYS A 44 13.77 18.25 1.29
C LYS A 44 13.45 19.49 0.47
N ASN A 45 13.55 19.38 -0.85
CA ASN A 45 13.36 20.49 -1.79
C ASN A 45 11.92 20.67 -2.27
N CYS A 46 10.97 19.85 -1.78
CA CYS A 46 9.59 19.86 -2.25
C CYS A 46 9.47 19.75 -3.79
N ASP A 47 10.32 18.92 -4.39
CA ASP A 47 10.28 18.63 -5.82
C ASP A 47 9.14 17.66 -6.13
N LEU A 48 7.95 18.22 -6.30
CA LEU A 48 6.74 17.49 -6.65
C LEU A 48 6.76 16.97 -8.10
N GLY A 49 7.65 17.48 -8.95
CA GLY A 49 7.78 17.09 -10.35
C GLY A 49 8.32 15.67 -10.54
N THR A 50 9.06 15.15 -9.56
CA THR A 50 9.62 13.79 -9.57
C THR A 50 8.77 12.79 -8.77
N SER A 51 7.46 13.06 -8.65
CA SER A 51 6.53 12.20 -7.91
C SER A 51 6.48 10.77 -8.46
N LEU A 52 6.41 9.80 -7.55
CA LEU A 52 6.19 8.39 -7.87
C LEU A 52 4.69 8.05 -7.96
N ASN A 53 3.89 8.74 -7.14
CA ASN A 53 2.44 8.54 -7.06
C ASN A 53 1.78 9.78 -6.46
N SER A 54 0.50 9.99 -6.76
CA SER A 54 -0.30 11.08 -6.21
C SER A 54 -1.74 10.62 -5.95
N LYS A 55 -2.34 11.11 -4.87
CA LYS A 55 -3.73 10.86 -4.48
C LYS A 55 -4.37 12.15 -3.96
N ASN A 56 -5.67 12.32 -4.18
CA ASN A 56 -6.39 13.57 -3.88
C ASN A 56 -7.85 13.35 -3.40
N THR A 57 -8.18 12.17 -2.87
CA THR A 57 -9.58 11.82 -2.55
C THR A 57 -10.11 12.40 -1.24
N GLY A 58 -9.22 12.87 -0.35
CA GLY A 58 -9.57 13.30 1.01
C GLY A 58 -9.61 12.19 2.05
N ASN A 59 -9.54 10.92 1.63
CA ASN A 59 -9.41 9.76 2.51
C ASN A 59 -8.51 8.71 1.85
N ASP A 60 -7.25 9.07 1.67
CA ASP A 60 -6.29 8.25 0.94
C ASP A 60 -5.62 7.23 1.85
N VAL A 61 -5.53 5.99 1.36
CA VAL A 61 -4.86 4.91 2.07
C VAL A 61 -3.59 4.50 1.31
N VAL A 62 -2.48 4.43 2.03
CA VAL A 62 -1.20 3.92 1.53
C VAL A 62 -0.79 2.70 2.35
N LYS A 63 -0.71 1.54 1.71
CA LYS A 63 -0.21 0.31 2.32
C LYS A 63 1.31 0.34 2.42
N LEU A 64 1.84 -0.10 3.56
CA LEU A 64 3.27 -0.26 3.79
C LEU A 64 3.66 -1.72 3.50
N ASN A 65 4.00 -2.00 2.26
CA ASN A 65 4.22 -3.37 1.77
C ASN A 65 5.70 -3.81 1.79
N LYS A 66 6.63 -2.89 2.05
CA LYS A 66 8.07 -3.14 2.01
C LYS A 66 8.77 -2.40 3.15
N VAL A 67 9.85 -3.00 3.63
CA VAL A 67 10.80 -2.35 4.53
C VAL A 67 11.46 -1.20 3.76
N GLY A 68 11.72 -0.10 4.46
CA GLY A 68 12.45 1.03 3.91
C GLY A 68 11.84 2.38 4.24
N THR A 69 12.47 3.41 3.72
CA THR A 69 12.05 4.80 3.92
C THR A 69 11.19 5.26 2.76
N ARG A 70 10.09 5.94 3.08
CA ARG A 70 9.19 6.57 2.10
C ARG A 70 8.96 8.02 2.49
N TYR A 71 8.74 8.84 1.47
CA TYR A 71 8.60 10.28 1.61
C TYR A 71 7.25 10.71 1.05
N PHE A 72 6.51 11.49 1.83
CA PHE A 72 5.20 11.99 1.47
C PHE A 72 5.19 13.51 1.61
N ALA A 73 4.50 14.19 0.71
CA ALA A 73 4.32 15.64 0.72
C ALA A 73 2.90 16.00 0.26
N CYS A 74 2.41 17.17 0.68
CA CYS A 74 1.23 17.74 0.07
C CYS A 74 1.59 18.35 -1.29
N GLY A 75 0.78 18.06 -2.31
CA GLY A 75 0.99 18.58 -3.66
C GLY A 75 0.43 19.99 -3.89
N THR A 76 -0.29 20.56 -2.91
CA THR A 76 -0.80 21.93 -3.00
C THR A 76 0.35 22.92 -2.87
N LEU A 77 0.35 23.94 -3.74
CA LEU A 77 1.43 24.91 -3.86
C LEU A 77 1.75 25.56 -2.49
N GLY A 78 3.02 25.50 -2.08
CA GLY A 78 3.52 26.06 -0.82
C GLY A 78 3.31 25.19 0.42
N HIS A 79 2.40 24.19 0.41
CA HIS A 79 2.11 23.42 1.62
C HIS A 79 3.28 22.53 2.04
N CYS A 80 3.97 21.92 1.08
CA CYS A 80 5.17 21.11 1.36
C CYS A 80 6.29 21.95 2.02
N ASP A 81 6.54 23.15 1.50
CA ASP A 81 7.57 24.07 2.03
C ASP A 81 7.23 24.59 3.42
N GLN A 82 5.93 24.75 3.71
CA GLN A 82 5.42 25.10 5.04
C GLN A 82 5.41 23.92 6.03
N GLY A 83 5.90 22.74 5.62
CA GLY A 83 6.10 21.60 6.52
C GLY A 83 5.04 20.52 6.41
N MET A 84 4.08 20.62 5.48
CA MET A 84 3.09 19.58 5.21
C MET A 84 3.70 18.41 4.41
N LYS A 85 4.66 17.74 5.05
CA LYS A 85 5.43 16.64 4.52
C LYS A 85 5.86 15.71 5.64
N MET A 86 6.06 14.43 5.31
CA MET A 86 6.34 13.39 6.26
C MET A 86 7.32 12.36 5.69
N LYS A 87 8.35 12.04 6.47
CA LYS A 87 9.26 10.92 6.25
C LYS A 87 8.90 9.79 7.20
N ILE A 88 8.72 8.57 6.68
CA ILE A 88 8.52 7.39 7.51
C ILE A 88 9.53 6.29 7.17
N THR A 89 9.86 5.49 8.18
CA THR A 89 10.67 4.27 8.01
C THR A 89 9.83 3.08 8.42
N THR A 90 9.62 2.17 7.48
CA THR A 90 8.91 0.91 7.70
C THR A 90 9.92 -0.18 8.03
N VAL A 91 9.73 -0.88 9.14
CA VAL A 91 10.52 -2.06 9.53
C VAL A 91 9.79 -3.35 9.17
N ALA A 92 10.47 -4.50 9.26
CA ALA A 92 9.84 -5.78 9.02
C ALA A 92 8.62 -5.97 9.95
N GLY A 93 7.52 -6.46 9.39
CA GLY A 93 6.39 -6.91 10.19
C GLY A 93 6.75 -8.17 10.94
N ASN A 94 6.01 -8.45 12.02
CA ASN A 94 6.04 -9.79 12.59
C ASN A 94 5.38 -10.71 11.54
N ALA A 95 6.17 -11.53 10.85
CA ALA A 95 5.61 -12.56 10.00
C ALA A 95 4.70 -13.45 10.86
N PRO A 96 3.49 -13.81 10.40
CA PRO A 96 2.94 -15.09 10.82
C PRO A 96 3.99 -16.13 10.46
N SER A 97 4.54 -16.82 11.44
CA SER A 97 5.41 -17.97 11.20
C SER A 97 4.55 -19.05 10.54
N THR A 98 4.48 -19.06 9.22
CA THR A 98 4.11 -20.24 8.46
C THR A 98 5.17 -21.30 8.75
N PRO A 99 4.83 -22.48 9.30
CA PRO A 99 5.77 -23.59 9.36
C PRO A 99 6.24 -23.86 7.92
N ALA A 100 7.55 -23.90 7.72
CA ALA A 100 8.10 -24.37 6.46
C ALA A 100 7.61 -25.80 6.25
N SER A 101 6.72 -26.01 5.29
CA SER A 101 6.47 -27.36 4.78
C SER A 101 7.68 -27.72 3.93
N ASP A 102 8.59 -28.51 4.50
CA ASP A 102 9.57 -29.30 3.76
C ASP A 102 8.80 -30.10 2.70
N SER A 103 8.86 -29.64 1.46
CA SER A 103 8.44 -30.44 0.31
C SER A 103 9.71 -30.93 -0.35
N ASP A 104 10.13 -32.08 0.15
CA ASP A 104 11.27 -32.84 -0.31
C ASP A 104 11.17 -33.13 -1.82
N THR A 105 12.31 -33.06 -2.47
CA THR A 105 12.44 -33.30 -3.90
C THR A 105 12.33 -34.81 -4.16
N SER A 106 11.44 -35.23 -5.05
CA SER A 106 11.63 -36.48 -5.80
C SER A 106 10.98 -36.38 -7.17
N ALA A 107 11.85 -36.40 -8.18
CA ALA A 107 11.52 -36.37 -9.58
C ALA A 107 11.04 -37.73 -10.12
N ALA A 108 10.15 -37.65 -11.11
CA ALA A 108 9.94 -38.55 -12.24
C ALA A 108 9.37 -39.97 -12.01
N ALA A 109 8.17 -40.20 -12.58
CA ALA A 109 7.96 -41.25 -13.59
C ALA A 109 6.64 -41.04 -14.37
N PHE A 110 6.75 -41.10 -15.68
CA PHE A 110 5.69 -41.22 -16.69
C PHE A 110 4.88 -42.55 -16.49
N PHE A 111 3.63 -42.82 -16.90
CA PHE A 111 2.83 -42.56 -18.13
C PHE A 111 1.34 -43.03 -17.86
N PRO A 112 0.37 -42.98 -18.81
CA PRO A 112 -1.01 -42.52 -18.60
C PRO A 112 -2.07 -43.63 -18.45
N ARG A 113 -3.33 -43.29 -18.08
CA ARG A 113 -4.54 -43.91 -18.67
C ARG A 113 -5.88 -43.27 -18.24
N SER A 114 -6.64 -42.91 -19.27
CA SER A 114 -8.10 -43.09 -19.45
C SER A 114 -9.11 -42.25 -18.64
N PHE A 115 -9.80 -41.39 -19.40
CA PHE A 115 -11.03 -40.66 -19.07
C PHE A 115 -12.22 -41.61 -18.77
N PRO A 116 -13.25 -41.12 -18.06
CA PRO A 116 -14.45 -40.79 -18.82
C PRO A 116 -15.01 -39.41 -18.50
N THR A 117 -15.41 -38.75 -19.58
CA THR A 117 -16.17 -37.50 -19.64
C THR A 117 -17.56 -37.71 -19.04
N PHE A 118 -17.92 -36.97 -17.99
CA PHE A 118 -19.33 -36.77 -17.62
C PHE A 118 -19.77 -35.37 -18.03
N LEU A 119 -20.37 -35.30 -19.22
CA LEU A 119 -21.29 -34.24 -19.61
C LEU A 119 -22.63 -34.53 -18.94
N LEU A 120 -23.11 -33.63 -18.08
CA LEU A 120 -24.54 -33.47 -17.84
C LEU A 120 -24.90 -31.99 -17.88
N LEU A 121 -25.78 -31.67 -18.84
CA LEU A 121 -26.37 -30.37 -19.12
C LEU A 121 -27.35 -29.93 -18.02
N SER A 122 -27.19 -28.67 -17.54
CA SER A 122 -28.16 -27.54 -17.47
C SER A 122 -29.56 -27.72 -16.80
N PRO A 123 -30.38 -26.66 -16.56
CA PRO A 123 -30.18 -25.26 -16.10
C PRO A 123 -31.06 -24.94 -14.85
N LEU A 124 -31.19 -23.67 -14.44
CA LEU A 124 -32.04 -23.09 -13.36
C LEU A 124 -31.42 -22.98 -11.95
N LEU A 125 -30.54 -22.01 -11.75
CA LEU A 125 -30.57 -21.19 -10.51
C LEU A 125 -29.96 -19.80 -10.72
N ILE A 126 -30.23 -19.18 -11.89
CA ILE A 126 -30.23 -17.72 -12.00
C ILE A 126 -31.53 -17.28 -11.30
N LEU A 127 -31.48 -16.78 -10.06
CA LEU A 127 -32.31 -15.65 -9.55
C LEU A 127 -32.27 -15.42 -8.01
N TYR A 128 -31.20 -15.78 -7.30
CA TYR A 128 -30.94 -15.27 -5.94
C TYR A 128 -29.43 -15.05 -5.96
N PHE A 129 -28.88 -13.84 -6.07
CA PHE A 129 -28.78 -12.87 -4.99
C PHE A 129 -28.44 -11.51 -5.61
N LEU A 130 -29.46 -10.68 -5.83
CA LEU A 130 -29.37 -9.23 -5.85
C LEU A 130 -30.56 -8.72 -5.04
N LEU A 131 -30.31 -8.49 -3.76
CA LEU A 131 -30.98 -7.51 -2.91
C LEU A 131 -29.88 -6.79 -2.14
#